data_AF-A0A2D9D975-F1
#
_entry.id   AF-A0A2D9D975-F1
#
_cell.length_a   1.000
_cell.length_b   1.000
_cell.length_c   1.000
_cell.angle_alpha   90.00
_cell.angle_beta   90.00
_cell.angle_gamma   90.00
#
_symmetry.space_group_name_H-M   'P 1'
#
loop_
_entity.id
_entity.type
_entity.pdbx_description
1 polymer ?
#
loop_
_entity_poly.entity_id
_entity_poly.type
_entity_poly.pdbx_seq_one_letter_code
_entity_poly.pdbx_strand_id
1 'polypeptide(L)'
;MIKILRFEPEPDADIINHANDDITFNNGLWHSKGKIDLNIAIEPSASSTYPFNVELQKHIDPHLKVRKTKKTIKIDVISLDELIKENNSLKIDFIKLDVHGAEYDVLKGANKVLESTLGLLIESWLIPIHKNQKIRAHVESLVYESGFYVFEEYKRANWARLKDRFSKSQTVAMDTLYFKDPILDKNIKDQTDAIKIIGLTNLFNHNAYAVQLAEYFYKNKVIDKKYYDIIIKNINKNNRPILNSLFGKFEKVISRVSSCSFR
;
A
#
# COMPACT_ATOMS: atom_id res chain seq x y z
N MET A 1 -4.68 -19.97 1.67
CA MET A 1 -5.90 -19.14 1.79
C MET A 1 -5.44 -17.77 2.26
N ILE A 2 -5.86 -16.69 1.58
CA ILE A 2 -5.52 -15.32 1.97
C ILE A 2 -6.53 -14.90 3.03
N LYS A 3 -6.04 -14.33 4.13
CA LYS A 3 -6.88 -13.79 5.20
C LYS A 3 -6.74 -12.28 5.21
N ILE A 4 -7.84 -11.56 5.16
CA ILE A 4 -7.84 -10.09 5.17
C ILE A 4 -8.29 -9.63 6.55
N LEU A 5 -7.48 -8.76 7.17
CA LEU A 5 -7.84 -8.05 8.40
C LEU A 5 -8.24 -6.64 8.00
N ARG A 6 -9.47 -6.24 8.30
CA ARG A 6 -10.01 -4.91 7.99
C ARG A 6 -10.28 -4.14 9.27
N PHE A 7 -10.08 -2.84 9.20
CA PHE A 7 -10.31 -1.92 10.31
C PHE A 7 -11.27 -0.85 9.85
N GLU A 8 -12.40 -0.76 10.52
CA GLU A 8 -13.40 0.28 10.28
C GLU A 8 -13.91 0.80 11.63
N PRO A 9 -13.33 1.91 12.14
CA PRO A 9 -13.71 2.46 13.43
C PRO A 9 -15.03 3.23 13.44
N GLU A 10 -15.57 3.64 12.28
CA GLU A 10 -16.83 4.37 12.23
C GLU A 10 -18.01 3.38 12.33
N PRO A 11 -18.87 3.47 13.37
CA PRO A 11 -19.97 2.52 13.54
C PRO A 11 -21.01 2.54 12.42
N ASP A 12 -21.14 3.67 11.73
CA ASP A 12 -22.13 3.92 10.68
C ASP A 12 -21.57 3.66 9.26
N ALA A 13 -20.32 3.19 9.14
CA ALA A 13 -19.69 2.96 7.84
C ALA A 13 -20.29 1.75 7.12
N ASP A 14 -20.47 1.86 5.80
CA ASP A 14 -20.92 0.77 4.95
C ASP A 14 -19.80 -0.28 4.79
N ILE A 15 -19.80 -1.31 5.64
CA ILE A 15 -18.83 -2.41 5.56
C ILE A 15 -19.27 -3.38 4.45
N ILE A 16 -18.60 -3.32 3.30
CA ILE A 16 -18.80 -4.30 2.22
C ILE A 16 -17.99 -5.56 2.53
N ASN A 17 -18.65 -6.64 2.94
CA ASN A 17 -18.01 -7.94 3.09
C ASN A 17 -17.76 -8.56 1.70
N HIS A 18 -16.49 -8.64 1.30
CA HIS A 18 -16.13 -9.13 -0.04
C HIS A 18 -15.85 -10.64 -0.08
N ALA A 19 -15.57 -11.28 1.07
CA ALA A 19 -15.33 -12.73 1.17
C ALA A 19 -15.72 -13.30 2.53
N ASN A 20 -15.93 -14.63 2.60
CA ASN A 20 -16.36 -15.35 3.81
C ASN A 20 -15.30 -15.44 4.92
N ASP A 21 -14.03 -15.14 4.63
CA ASP A 21 -12.90 -15.30 5.56
C ASP A 21 -12.27 -13.96 6.02
N ASP A 22 -12.88 -12.83 5.65
CA ASP A 22 -12.44 -11.51 6.10
C ASP A 22 -12.76 -11.32 7.59
N ILE A 23 -11.80 -10.81 8.36
CA ILE A 23 -12.03 -10.39 9.76
C ILE A 23 -12.06 -8.88 9.80
N THR A 24 -13.19 -8.34 10.25
CA THR A 24 -13.37 -6.89 10.46
C THR A 24 -13.27 -6.56 11.94
N PHE A 25 -12.46 -5.57 12.27
CA PHE A 25 -12.31 -5.00 13.60
C PHE A 25 -12.93 -3.61 13.62
N ASN A 26 -13.79 -3.36 14.62
CA ASN A 26 -14.43 -2.05 14.83
C ASN A 26 -13.54 -1.11 15.66
N ASN A 27 -12.22 -1.20 15.43
CA ASN A 27 -11.21 -0.40 16.12
C ASN A 27 -10.43 0.40 15.08
N GLY A 28 -10.06 1.62 15.45
CA GLY A 28 -9.07 2.37 14.67
C GLY A 28 -7.68 1.85 15.00
N LEU A 29 -6.77 1.97 14.04
CA LEU A 29 -5.35 1.69 14.31
C LEU A 29 -4.68 2.95 14.86
N TRP A 30 -3.80 2.76 15.85
CA TRP A 30 -3.04 3.84 16.47
C TRP A 30 -1.73 3.34 17.09
N HIS A 31 -0.93 4.23 17.69
CA HIS A 31 0.33 3.84 18.32
C HIS A 31 0.13 3.09 19.67
N SER A 32 -1.08 3.10 20.24
CA SER A 32 -1.42 2.44 21.50
C SER A 32 -2.92 2.21 21.64
N LYS A 33 -3.31 1.26 22.48
CA LYS A 33 -4.72 1.01 22.83
C LYS A 33 -5.33 2.16 23.63
N GLY A 34 -6.58 2.52 23.35
CA GLY A 34 -7.28 3.59 24.08
C GLY A 34 -8.49 4.13 23.32
N LYS A 35 -8.84 5.39 23.60
CA LYS A 35 -9.87 6.15 22.88
C LYS A 35 -9.30 7.44 22.35
N ILE A 36 -9.59 7.76 21.10
CA ILE A 36 -9.20 9.03 20.46
C ILE A 36 -10.40 9.65 19.74
N ASP A 37 -10.26 10.93 19.42
CA ASP A 37 -11.24 11.65 18.62
C ASP A 37 -11.00 11.37 17.13
N LEU A 38 -12.07 11.03 16.41
CA LEU A 38 -12.10 10.92 14.96
C LEU A 38 -12.93 12.07 14.39
N ASN A 39 -12.32 12.88 13.53
CA ASN A 39 -12.98 14.01 12.87
C ASN A 39 -13.62 13.50 11.57
N ILE A 40 -14.93 13.26 11.62
CA ILE A 40 -15.71 12.80 10.47
C ILE A 40 -15.86 13.95 9.49
N ALA A 41 -15.32 13.81 8.29
CA ALA A 41 -15.46 14.78 7.22
C ALA A 41 -16.87 14.75 6.60
N ILE A 42 -17.23 15.77 5.82
CA ILE A 42 -18.49 15.76 5.06
C ILE A 42 -18.52 14.58 4.07
N GLU A 43 -17.38 14.32 3.41
CA GLU A 43 -17.07 13.09 2.69
C GLU A 43 -16.37 12.11 3.65
N PRO A 44 -17.03 11.04 4.12
CA PRO A 44 -16.52 10.18 5.19
C PRO A 44 -15.16 9.55 4.88
N SER A 45 -14.89 9.25 3.60
CA SER A 45 -13.59 8.73 3.16
C SER A 45 -12.41 9.66 3.46
N ALA A 46 -12.66 10.95 3.72
CA ALA A 46 -11.63 11.94 4.07
C ALA A 46 -11.51 12.20 5.59
N SER A 47 -12.08 11.33 6.43
CA SER A 47 -12.06 11.46 7.89
C SER A 47 -10.68 11.17 8.47
N SER A 48 -10.32 11.84 9.57
CA SER A 48 -9.00 11.68 10.18
C SER A 48 -9.03 11.93 11.68
N THR A 49 -8.16 11.26 12.42
CA THR A 49 -7.94 11.54 13.84
C THR A 49 -7.30 12.92 14.04
N TYR A 50 -6.58 13.41 13.03
CA TYR A 50 -5.99 14.74 13.04
C TYR A 50 -7.00 15.81 12.54
N PRO A 51 -7.12 16.96 13.21
CA PRO A 51 -8.03 18.02 12.78
C PRO A 51 -7.69 18.58 11.40
N PHE A 52 -8.70 18.94 10.62
CA PHE A 52 -8.51 19.53 9.30
C PHE A 52 -7.69 20.85 9.33
N ASN A 53 -6.67 20.97 8.49
CA ASN A 53 -5.81 22.17 8.43
C ASN A 53 -6.40 23.27 7.54
N VAL A 54 -7.43 23.98 8.04
CA VAL A 54 -8.12 25.06 7.30
C VAL A 54 -7.16 26.12 6.76
N GLU A 55 -6.13 26.49 7.52
CA GLU A 55 -5.17 27.54 7.16
C GLU A 55 -4.42 27.21 5.86
N LEU A 56 -3.97 25.97 5.71
CA LEU A 56 -3.32 25.51 4.49
C LEU A 56 -4.34 25.26 3.37
N GLN A 57 -5.40 24.50 3.70
CA GLN A 57 -6.28 23.94 2.69
C GLN A 57 -7.10 24.99 1.94
N LYS A 58 -7.42 26.13 2.55
CA LYS A 58 -8.08 27.27 1.87
C LYS A 58 -7.29 27.82 0.66
N HIS A 59 -6.01 27.48 0.54
CA HIS A 59 -5.13 27.95 -0.53
C HIS A 59 -4.81 26.90 -1.61
N ILE A 60 -5.10 25.62 -1.37
CA ILE A 60 -4.62 24.54 -2.23
C ILE A 60 -5.63 23.40 -2.43
N ASP A 61 -6.55 23.15 -1.51
CA ASP A 61 -7.47 22.00 -1.63
C ASP A 61 -8.67 22.32 -2.54
N PRO A 62 -8.77 21.69 -3.73
CA PRO A 62 -9.94 21.87 -4.60
C PRO A 62 -11.22 21.22 -4.01
N HIS A 63 -11.09 20.36 -3.00
CA HIS A 63 -12.19 19.63 -2.36
C HIS A 63 -12.53 20.15 -0.95
N LEU A 64 -12.12 21.39 -0.64
CA LEU A 64 -12.27 22.02 0.68
C LEU A 64 -13.68 21.89 1.27
N LYS A 65 -14.73 21.96 0.44
CA LYS A 65 -16.12 21.90 0.92
C LYS A 65 -16.48 20.54 1.50
N VAL A 66 -15.96 19.45 0.95
CA VAL A 66 -16.33 18.08 1.34
C VAL A 66 -15.36 17.47 2.37
N ARG A 67 -14.15 18.02 2.51
CA ARG A 67 -13.15 17.52 3.47
C ARG A 67 -13.19 18.17 4.85
N LYS A 68 -13.99 19.22 5.03
CA LYS A 68 -14.20 19.83 6.35
C LYS A 68 -14.86 18.84 7.29
N THR A 69 -14.48 18.92 8.56
CA THR A 69 -15.09 18.17 9.65
C THR A 69 -16.58 18.54 9.79
N LYS A 70 -17.44 17.53 9.69
CA LYS A 70 -18.88 17.58 9.93
C LYS A 70 -19.21 17.35 11.41
N LYS A 71 -18.61 16.33 12.01
CA LYS A 71 -18.77 15.95 13.42
C LYS A 71 -17.49 15.33 13.95
N THR A 72 -17.34 15.27 15.26
CA THR A 72 -16.26 14.52 15.91
C THR A 72 -16.89 13.43 16.77
N ILE A 73 -16.37 12.22 16.68
CA ILE A 73 -16.81 11.06 17.47
C ILE A 73 -15.62 10.48 18.24
N LYS A 74 -15.89 9.80 19.36
CA LYS A 74 -14.86 9.02 20.05
C LYS A 74 -14.87 7.59 19.53
N ILE A 75 -13.70 7.09 19.14
CA ILE A 75 -13.50 5.72 18.67
C ILE A 75 -12.55 4.97 19.59
N ASP A 76 -12.75 3.66 19.70
CA ASP A 76 -11.76 2.77 20.31
C ASP A 76 -10.63 2.50 19.33
N VAL A 77 -9.39 2.57 19.81
CA VAL A 77 -8.20 2.31 19.02
C VAL A 77 -7.31 1.26 19.65
N ILE A 78 -6.52 0.61 18.80
CA ILE A 78 -5.56 -0.42 19.18
C ILE A 78 -4.29 -0.30 18.32
N SER A 79 -3.16 -0.72 18.86
CA SER A 79 -1.94 -0.87 18.07
C SER A 79 -1.90 -2.22 17.38
N LEU A 80 -1.21 -2.31 16.23
CA LEU A 80 -1.08 -3.59 15.53
C LEU A 80 -0.35 -4.63 16.40
N ASP A 81 0.65 -4.20 17.19
CA ASP A 81 1.36 -5.07 18.12
C ASP A 81 0.44 -5.65 19.21
N GLU A 82 -0.46 -4.84 19.80
CA GLU A 82 -1.39 -5.32 20.83
C GLU A 82 -2.48 -6.20 20.23
N LEU A 83 -2.98 -5.85 19.03
CA LEU A 83 -3.98 -6.65 18.33
C LEU A 83 -3.48 -8.08 18.06
N ILE A 84 -2.26 -8.21 17.52
CA ILE A 84 -1.68 -9.51 17.20
C ILE A 84 -1.48 -10.34 18.47
N LYS A 85 -1.05 -9.70 19.57
CA LYS A 85 -0.91 -10.33 20.89
C LYS A 85 -2.26 -10.86 21.42
N GLU A 86 -3.34 -10.10 21.27
CA GLU A 86 -4.70 -10.51 21.68
C GLU A 86 -5.28 -11.64 20.81
N ASN A 87 -4.79 -11.80 19.57
CA ASN A 87 -5.33 -12.74 18.59
C ASN A 87 -4.40 -13.94 18.31
N ASN A 88 -3.70 -14.46 19.32
CA ASN A 88 -2.82 -15.64 19.21
C ASN A 88 -1.67 -15.48 18.19
N SER A 89 -1.04 -14.31 18.14
CA SER A 89 0.13 -14.04 17.29
C SER A 89 -0.13 -14.25 15.79
N LEU A 90 -1.26 -13.73 15.28
CA LEU A 90 -1.51 -13.65 13.84
C LEU A 90 -0.31 -13.00 13.13
N LYS A 91 0.14 -13.57 12.01
CA LYS A 91 1.20 -13.00 11.18
C LYS A 91 0.61 -12.10 10.10
N ILE A 92 1.12 -10.88 9.97
CA ILE A 92 0.72 -9.94 8.92
C ILE A 92 1.84 -9.86 7.88
N ASP A 93 1.63 -10.51 6.74
CA ASP A 93 2.62 -10.57 5.67
C ASP A 93 2.67 -9.27 4.83
N PHE A 94 1.57 -8.53 4.76
CA PHE A 94 1.45 -7.30 3.97
C PHE A 94 0.48 -6.30 4.62
N ILE A 95 0.79 -5.01 4.59
CA ILE A 95 -0.08 -3.95 5.12
C ILE A 95 -0.41 -2.95 4.00
N LYS A 96 -1.70 -2.73 3.73
CA LYS A 96 -2.17 -1.52 3.06
C LYS A 96 -2.56 -0.51 4.14
N LEU A 97 -2.07 0.72 4.05
CA LEU A 97 -2.37 1.78 4.99
C LEU A 97 -2.86 3.03 4.26
N ASP A 98 -4.06 3.45 4.62
CA ASP A 98 -4.77 4.59 4.06
C ASP A 98 -5.73 5.07 5.14
N VAL A 99 -5.18 5.85 6.07
CA VAL A 99 -5.85 6.28 7.31
C VAL A 99 -5.88 7.81 7.41
N HIS A 100 -5.78 8.46 6.25
CA HIS A 100 -5.96 9.90 6.08
C HIS A 100 -5.15 10.75 7.07
N GLY A 101 -3.87 10.42 7.25
CA GLY A 101 -2.91 11.23 7.99
C GLY A 101 -2.44 10.66 9.33
N ALA A 102 -3.01 9.54 9.74
CA ALA A 102 -2.58 8.79 10.92
C ALA A 102 -1.46 7.77 10.63
N GLU A 103 -0.90 7.73 9.40
CA GLU A 103 -0.05 6.62 8.95
C GLU A 103 1.17 6.42 9.86
N TYR A 104 1.82 7.52 10.25
CA TYR A 104 2.99 7.48 11.12
C TYR A 104 2.68 6.86 12.49
N ASP A 105 1.57 7.24 13.12
CA ASP A 105 1.19 6.74 14.44
C ASP A 105 0.76 5.28 14.40
N VAL A 106 0.06 4.87 13.34
CA VAL A 106 -0.25 3.45 13.12
C VAL A 106 1.03 2.62 13.04
N LEU A 107 2.00 3.05 12.22
CA LEU A 107 3.26 2.33 12.03
C LEU A 107 4.11 2.32 13.30
N LYS A 108 4.11 3.42 14.08
CA LYS A 108 4.78 3.48 15.39
C LYS A 108 4.22 2.45 16.39
N GLY A 109 2.94 2.08 16.26
CA GLY A 109 2.30 1.01 17.03
C GLY A 109 2.50 -0.40 16.46
N ALA A 110 3.30 -0.56 15.41
CA ALA A 110 3.46 -1.79 14.65
C ALA A 110 4.90 -2.32 14.67
N ASN A 111 5.74 -1.87 15.62
CA ASN A 111 7.17 -2.17 15.62
C ASN A 111 7.46 -3.68 15.52
N LYS A 112 6.79 -4.51 16.34
CA LYS A 112 6.99 -5.97 16.30
C LYS A 112 6.35 -6.60 15.06
N VAL A 113 5.19 -6.10 14.64
CA VAL A 113 4.53 -6.56 13.42
C VAL A 113 5.44 -6.40 12.21
N LEU A 114 6.03 -5.21 12.06
CA LEU A 114 6.89 -4.81 10.95
C LEU A 114 8.16 -5.68 10.85
N GLU A 115 8.65 -6.28 11.94
CA GLU A 115 9.75 -7.25 11.91
C GLU A 115 9.42 -8.48 11.05
N SER A 116 8.15 -8.86 10.97
CA SER A 116 7.69 -10.05 10.23
C SER A 116 6.91 -9.75 8.94
N THR A 117 6.49 -8.49 8.74
CA THR A 117 5.83 -8.03 7.51
C THR A 117 6.82 -7.98 6.35
N LEU A 118 6.35 -8.35 5.16
CA LEU A 118 7.17 -8.50 3.95
C LEU A 118 7.04 -7.31 2.99
N GLY A 119 5.88 -6.65 2.99
CA GLY A 119 5.64 -5.46 2.16
C GLY A 119 4.55 -4.54 2.70
N LEU A 120 4.59 -3.29 2.24
CA LEU A 120 3.70 -2.22 2.65
C LEU A 120 3.20 -1.46 1.41
N LEU A 121 1.95 -1.02 1.41
CA LEU A 121 1.41 -0.05 0.45
C LEU A 121 0.76 1.08 1.24
N ILE A 122 1.38 2.27 1.21
CA ILE A 122 0.99 3.38 2.09
C ILE A 122 0.57 4.59 1.25
N GLU A 123 -0.67 5.06 1.42
CA GLU A 123 -1.09 6.39 0.96
C GLU A 123 -0.60 7.43 1.98
N SER A 124 0.19 8.41 1.56
CA SER A 124 0.71 9.44 2.45
C SER A 124 0.73 10.83 1.82
N TRP A 125 0.61 11.84 2.67
CA TRP A 125 0.54 13.25 2.27
C TRP A 125 1.92 13.91 2.31
N LEU A 126 2.27 14.66 1.26
CA LEU A 126 3.51 15.44 1.18
C LEU A 126 3.42 16.81 1.87
N ILE A 127 2.21 17.23 2.21
CA ILE A 127 1.93 18.48 2.92
C ILE A 127 0.98 18.21 4.10
N PRO A 128 0.99 19.02 5.17
CA PRO A 128 0.21 18.75 6.37
C PRO A 128 -1.26 19.16 6.16
N ILE A 129 -2.02 18.34 5.43
CA ILE A 129 -3.45 18.58 5.18
C ILE A 129 -4.26 18.50 6.48
N HIS A 130 -3.80 17.74 7.48
CA HIS A 130 -4.30 17.80 8.85
C HIS A 130 -3.29 18.49 9.78
N LYS A 131 -3.79 19.12 10.85
CA LYS A 131 -2.95 19.78 11.86
C LYS A 131 -2.18 18.74 12.65
N ASN A 132 -0.87 18.99 12.87
CA ASN A 132 0.06 18.13 13.61
C ASN A 132 0.30 16.73 13.02
N GLN A 133 -0.32 16.40 11.88
CA GLN A 133 -0.01 15.19 11.11
C GLN A 133 1.47 15.13 10.74
N LYS A 134 2.03 13.93 10.76
CA LYS A 134 3.32 13.64 10.16
C LYS A 134 3.17 13.43 8.65
N ILE A 135 3.90 14.22 7.87
CA ILE A 135 3.94 14.08 6.40
C ILE A 135 4.79 12.87 6.00
N ARG A 136 4.67 12.48 4.72
CA ARG A 136 5.38 11.37 4.08
C ARG A 136 6.83 11.22 4.51
N ALA A 137 7.62 12.29 4.56
CA ALA A 137 9.04 12.20 4.93
C ALA A 137 9.29 11.51 6.29
N HIS A 138 8.41 11.71 7.27
CA HIS A 138 8.52 11.05 8.58
C HIS A 138 8.06 9.59 8.51
N VAL A 139 7.00 9.31 7.74
CA VAL A 139 6.50 7.96 7.48
C VAL A 139 7.60 7.13 6.83
N GLU A 140 8.22 7.69 5.79
CA GLU A 140 9.30 7.05 5.04
C GLU A 140 10.52 6.78 5.93
N SER A 141 10.98 7.75 6.75
CA SER A 141 12.07 7.52 7.71
C SER A 141 11.80 6.31 8.62
N LEU A 142 10.59 6.22 9.21
CA LEU A 142 10.21 5.11 10.08
C LEU A 142 10.19 3.78 9.33
N VAL A 143 9.66 3.77 8.10
CA VAL A 143 9.58 2.58 7.25
C VAL A 143 10.97 2.09 6.84
N TYR A 144 11.90 2.99 6.51
CA TYR A 144 13.31 2.64 6.24
C TYR A 144 14.01 2.09 7.48
N GLU A 145 13.81 2.73 8.65
CA GLU A 145 14.32 2.23 9.94
C GLU A 145 13.80 0.82 10.27
N SER A 146 12.64 0.44 9.71
CA SER A 146 12.03 -0.89 9.86
C SER A 146 12.50 -1.91 8.79
N GLY A 147 13.46 -1.56 7.93
CA GLY A 147 14.07 -2.46 6.94
C GLY A 147 13.29 -2.61 5.62
N PHE A 148 12.48 -1.62 5.27
CA PHE A 148 11.74 -1.58 4.02
C PHE A 148 12.32 -0.55 3.06
N TYR A 149 12.31 -0.87 1.77
CA TYR A 149 12.79 0.00 0.70
C TYR A 149 11.66 0.35 -0.25
N VAL A 150 11.71 1.53 -0.85
CA VAL A 150 10.76 1.95 -1.89
C VAL A 150 10.99 1.13 -3.15
N PHE A 151 9.92 0.51 -3.67
CA PHE A 151 9.92 -0.19 -4.95
C PHE A 151 9.14 0.55 -6.02
N GLU A 152 8.02 1.17 -5.64
CA GLU A 152 7.19 1.94 -6.57
C GLU A 152 6.57 3.15 -5.89
N GLU A 153 6.37 4.20 -6.69
CA GLU A 153 5.71 5.42 -6.28
C GLU A 153 4.62 5.78 -7.27
N TYR A 154 3.40 5.91 -6.77
CA TYR A 154 2.25 6.31 -7.55
C TYR A 154 1.76 7.66 -7.08
N LYS A 155 1.68 8.59 -8.03
CA LYS A 155 1.18 9.92 -7.79
C LYS A 155 -0.34 9.89 -7.64
N ARG A 156 -0.83 10.03 -6.41
CA ARG A 156 -2.25 9.94 -6.07
C ARG A 156 -3.00 11.25 -6.37
N ALA A 157 -2.41 12.39 -6.00
CA ALA A 157 -3.06 13.69 -6.17
C ALA A 157 -2.09 14.84 -6.44
N ASN A 158 -2.52 15.73 -7.34
CA ASN A 158 -1.86 16.98 -7.68
C ASN A 158 -2.85 18.13 -7.57
N TRP A 159 -2.55 19.15 -6.77
CA TRP A 159 -3.43 20.30 -6.58
C TRP A 159 -2.78 21.59 -7.02
N ALA A 160 -3.55 22.44 -7.70
CA ALA A 160 -3.14 23.78 -8.07
C ALA A 160 -3.32 24.75 -6.88
N ARG A 161 -2.54 25.83 -6.87
CA ARG A 161 -2.81 26.94 -5.94
C ARG A 161 -4.07 27.68 -6.40
N LEU A 162 -4.96 27.99 -5.46
CA LEU A 162 -6.25 28.64 -5.72
C LEU A 162 -6.05 30.16 -5.89
N LYS A 163 -5.38 30.56 -6.98
CA LYS A 163 -5.11 31.96 -7.36
C LYS A 163 -5.32 32.16 -8.86
N ASP A 164 -5.66 33.39 -9.25
CA ASP A 164 -5.96 33.77 -10.63
C ASP A 164 -4.69 34.00 -11.48
N ARG A 165 -3.86 32.95 -11.57
CA ARG A 165 -2.63 32.90 -12.37
C ARG A 165 -2.38 31.44 -12.79
N PHE A 166 -1.83 31.25 -13.98
CA PHE A 166 -1.34 29.93 -14.39
C PHE A 166 -0.17 29.49 -13.49
N SER A 167 -0.24 28.27 -12.98
CA SER A 167 0.81 27.61 -12.24
C SER A 167 0.73 26.10 -12.46
N LYS A 168 1.87 25.42 -12.39
CA LYS A 168 1.88 23.96 -12.26
C LYS A 168 1.23 23.55 -10.93
N SER A 169 0.57 22.39 -10.92
CA SER A 169 0.07 21.77 -9.69
C SER A 169 1.21 21.20 -8.86
N GLN A 170 1.05 21.24 -7.54
CA GLN A 170 1.91 20.59 -6.57
C GLN A 170 1.41 19.17 -6.31
N THR A 171 2.33 18.20 -6.24
CA THR A 171 2.00 16.85 -5.75
C THR A 171 1.80 16.89 -4.24
N VAL A 172 0.68 16.35 -3.78
CA VAL A 172 0.24 16.45 -2.39
C VAL A 172 0.01 15.10 -1.72
N ALA A 173 -0.25 14.05 -2.48
CA ALA A 173 -0.40 12.68 -1.96
C ALA A 173 0.23 11.67 -2.93
N MET A 174 0.75 10.59 -2.37
CA MET A 174 1.33 9.48 -3.08
C MET A 174 0.98 8.16 -2.41
N ASP A 175 0.74 7.13 -3.23
CA ASP A 175 0.82 5.74 -2.79
C ASP A 175 2.26 5.27 -2.99
N THR A 176 2.80 4.53 -2.03
CA THR A 176 4.17 4.00 -2.13
C THR A 176 4.19 2.56 -1.71
N LEU A 177 4.74 1.73 -2.61
CA LEU A 177 4.96 0.31 -2.41
C LEU A 177 6.36 0.12 -1.83
N TYR A 178 6.43 -0.59 -0.71
CA TYR A 178 7.67 -0.94 -0.06
C TYR A 178 7.78 -2.46 0.10
N PHE A 179 8.99 -2.99 -0.05
CA PHE A 179 9.31 -4.37 0.32
C PHE A 179 10.56 -4.42 1.18
N LYS A 180 10.67 -5.49 1.97
CA LYS A 180 11.97 -5.90 2.51
C LYS A 180 12.86 -6.41 1.38
N ASP A 181 14.18 -6.29 1.57
CA ASP A 181 15.16 -6.85 0.63
C ASP A 181 16.01 -7.95 1.29
N PRO A 182 15.69 -9.24 1.06
CA PRO A 182 16.44 -10.36 1.60
C PRO A 182 17.86 -10.53 1.03
N ILE A 183 18.14 -9.95 -0.13
CA ILE A 183 19.46 -10.00 -0.77
C ILE A 183 20.38 -8.99 -0.07
N LEU A 184 19.86 -7.79 0.23
CA LEU A 184 20.59 -6.75 0.95
C LEU A 184 20.74 -7.10 2.44
N ASP A 185 19.63 -7.38 3.11
CA ASP A 185 19.59 -7.41 4.59
C ASP A 185 19.69 -8.83 5.17
N LYS A 186 19.54 -9.87 4.35
CA LYS A 186 19.58 -11.29 4.79
C LYS A 186 18.56 -11.59 5.91
N ASN A 187 17.43 -10.89 5.87
CA ASN A 187 16.41 -10.85 6.93
C ASN A 187 15.34 -11.94 6.82
N ILE A 188 15.27 -12.69 5.71
CA ILE A 188 14.35 -13.82 5.52
C ILE A 188 15.12 -15.13 5.46
N LYS A 189 14.74 -16.08 6.32
CA LYS A 189 15.43 -17.37 6.48
C LYS A 189 14.50 -18.58 6.37
N ASP A 190 13.20 -18.41 6.56
CA ASP A 190 12.24 -19.49 6.44
C ASP A 190 11.71 -19.63 5.01
N GLN A 191 11.42 -20.87 4.63
CA GLN A 191 10.93 -21.22 3.29
C GLN A 191 9.60 -20.53 2.96
N THR A 192 8.73 -20.35 3.97
CA THR A 192 7.37 -19.83 3.76
C THR A 192 7.40 -18.36 3.37
N ASP A 193 8.13 -17.53 4.12
CA ASP A 193 8.29 -16.11 3.83
C ASP A 193 9.07 -15.87 2.55
N ALA A 194 10.08 -16.69 2.27
CA ALA A 194 10.80 -16.66 0.99
C ALA A 194 9.83 -16.84 -0.19
N ILE A 195 8.95 -17.85 -0.13
CA ILE A 195 7.92 -18.07 -1.17
C ILE A 195 6.93 -16.90 -1.22
N LYS A 196 6.50 -16.37 -0.06
CA LYS A 196 5.55 -15.25 0.00
C LYS A 196 6.12 -13.97 -0.61
N ILE A 197 7.36 -13.59 -0.30
CA ILE A 197 7.94 -12.35 -0.83
C ILE A 197 8.23 -12.46 -2.34
N ILE A 198 8.61 -13.64 -2.84
CA ILE A 198 8.67 -13.92 -4.29
C ILE A 198 7.28 -13.73 -4.91
N GLY A 199 6.25 -14.29 -4.29
CA GLY A 199 4.87 -14.17 -4.73
C GLY A 199 4.37 -12.72 -4.74
N LEU A 200 4.64 -11.96 -3.68
CA LEU A 200 4.27 -10.55 -3.56
C LEU A 200 4.97 -9.69 -4.62
N THR A 201 6.28 -9.82 -4.77
CA THR A 201 7.03 -9.04 -5.79
C THR A 201 6.59 -9.39 -7.20
N ASN A 202 6.27 -10.66 -7.49
CA ASN A 202 5.66 -11.08 -8.75
C ASN A 202 4.23 -10.53 -8.94
N LEU A 203 3.41 -10.50 -7.89
CA LEU A 203 2.06 -9.94 -7.92
C LEU A 203 2.05 -8.45 -8.31
N PHE A 204 3.03 -7.70 -7.82
CA PHE A 204 3.26 -6.29 -8.19
C PHE A 204 4.12 -6.13 -9.47
N ASN A 205 4.27 -7.18 -10.28
CA ASN A 205 4.99 -7.17 -11.55
C ASN A 205 6.51 -6.88 -11.48
N HIS A 206 7.14 -6.93 -10.31
CA HIS A 206 8.60 -6.94 -10.18
C HIS A 206 9.18 -8.32 -10.52
N ASN A 207 8.87 -8.82 -11.72
CA ASN A 207 9.10 -10.21 -12.13
C ASN A 207 10.59 -10.57 -12.15
N ALA A 208 11.45 -9.66 -12.60
CA ALA A 208 12.90 -9.89 -12.60
C ALA A 208 13.44 -10.01 -11.16
N TYR A 209 12.95 -9.19 -10.24
CA TYR A 209 13.34 -9.25 -8.84
C TYR A 209 12.80 -10.52 -8.17
N ALA A 210 11.57 -10.94 -8.48
CA ALA A 210 11.02 -12.22 -8.02
C ALA A 210 11.87 -13.43 -8.47
N VAL A 211 12.40 -13.40 -9.71
CA VAL A 211 13.36 -14.41 -10.19
C VAL A 211 14.68 -14.35 -9.41
N GLN A 212 15.24 -13.15 -9.21
CA GLN A 212 16.46 -12.99 -8.41
C GLN A 212 16.31 -13.53 -6.99
N LEU A 213 15.16 -13.26 -6.34
CA LEU A 213 14.84 -13.81 -5.03
C LEU A 213 14.76 -15.34 -5.05
N ALA A 214 14.09 -15.93 -6.05
CA ALA A 214 14.00 -17.37 -6.19
C ALA A 214 15.39 -18.03 -6.32
N GLU A 215 16.26 -17.47 -7.17
CA GLU A 215 17.65 -17.92 -7.34
C GLU A 215 18.46 -17.76 -6.05
N TYR A 216 18.34 -16.61 -5.39
CA TYR A 216 19.01 -16.31 -4.13
C TYR A 216 18.63 -17.32 -3.05
N PHE A 217 17.33 -17.56 -2.84
CA PHE A 217 16.86 -18.48 -1.81
C PHE A 217 17.20 -19.94 -2.13
N TYR A 218 17.18 -20.33 -3.41
CA TYR A 218 17.60 -21.67 -3.83
C TYR A 218 19.10 -21.89 -3.57
N LYS A 219 19.94 -20.93 -3.99
CA LYS A 219 21.41 -20.99 -3.78
C LYS A 219 21.76 -21.07 -2.29
N ASN A 220 21.02 -20.37 -1.44
CA ASN A 220 21.20 -20.37 0.01
C ASN A 220 20.45 -21.50 0.73
N LYS A 221 19.85 -22.46 0.00
CA LYS A 221 19.13 -23.62 0.54
C LYS A 221 17.94 -23.27 1.44
N VAL A 222 17.34 -22.10 1.25
CA VAL A 222 16.10 -21.67 1.94
C VAL A 222 14.87 -22.28 1.29
N ILE A 223 14.89 -22.44 -0.03
CA ILE A 223 13.91 -23.22 -0.80
C ILE A 223 14.60 -24.38 -1.50
N ASP A 224 13.92 -25.52 -1.64
CA ASP A 224 14.44 -26.65 -2.40
C ASP A 224 14.26 -26.48 -3.93
N LYS A 225 14.85 -27.41 -4.69
CA LYS A 225 14.77 -27.40 -6.16
C LYS A 225 13.32 -27.52 -6.67
N LYS A 226 12.47 -28.29 -5.98
CA LYS A 226 11.07 -28.48 -6.37
C LYS A 226 10.30 -27.16 -6.30
N TYR A 227 10.45 -26.39 -5.21
CA TYR A 227 9.81 -25.07 -5.09
C TYR A 227 10.37 -24.08 -6.10
N TYR A 228 11.70 -24.04 -6.27
CA TYR A 228 12.36 -23.19 -7.26
C TYR A 228 11.81 -23.43 -8.68
N ASP A 229 11.78 -24.69 -9.13
CA ASP A 229 11.32 -25.05 -10.48
C ASP A 229 9.84 -24.66 -10.69
N ILE A 230 8.98 -24.85 -9.68
CA ILE A 230 7.56 -24.44 -9.73
C ILE A 230 7.43 -22.92 -9.84
N ILE A 231 8.18 -22.17 -9.03
CA ILE A 231 8.16 -20.70 -9.00
C ILE A 231 8.59 -20.15 -10.36
N ILE A 232 9.74 -20.55 -10.87
CA ILE A 232 10.28 -20.06 -12.14
C ILE A 232 9.34 -20.38 -13.30
N LYS A 233 8.79 -21.60 -13.33
CA LYS A 233 7.79 -21.99 -14.33
C LYS A 233 6.56 -21.08 -14.30
N ASN A 234 6.04 -20.76 -13.12
CA ASN A 234 4.87 -19.90 -12.97
C ASN A 234 5.17 -18.45 -13.36
N ILE A 235 6.30 -17.89 -12.92
CA ILE A 235 6.72 -16.53 -13.30
C ILE A 235 6.85 -16.44 -14.83
N ASN A 236 7.53 -17.39 -15.48
CA ASN A 236 7.68 -17.40 -16.94
C ASN A 236 6.36 -17.56 -17.70
N LYS A 237 5.41 -18.34 -17.16
CA LYS A 237 4.09 -18.49 -17.75
C LYS A 237 3.31 -17.17 -17.73
N ASN A 238 3.40 -16.43 -16.62
CA ASN A 238 2.64 -15.20 -16.39
C ASN A 238 3.34 -13.96 -16.99
N ASN A 239 4.67 -13.98 -17.09
CA ASN A 239 5.50 -12.91 -17.64
C ASN A 239 5.65 -13.04 -19.17
N ARG A 240 4.56 -13.30 -19.88
CA ARG A 240 4.56 -13.26 -21.35
C ARG A 240 4.36 -11.83 -21.78
N PRO A 241 5.35 -11.18 -22.42
CA PRO A 241 5.15 -9.83 -22.89
C PRO A 241 3.98 -9.80 -23.88
N ILE A 242 3.26 -8.68 -23.87
CA ILE A 242 2.18 -8.29 -24.78
C ILE A 242 2.68 -8.20 -26.26
N LEU A 243 3.85 -8.77 -26.57
CA LEU A 243 4.42 -8.94 -27.90
C LEU A 243 3.48 -9.71 -28.84
N ASN A 244 2.68 -10.68 -28.36
CA ASN A 244 1.66 -11.31 -29.21
C ASN A 244 0.50 -10.37 -29.59
N SER A 245 0.23 -9.32 -28.81
CA SER A 245 -0.79 -8.32 -29.19
C SER A 245 -0.24 -7.23 -30.11
N LEU A 246 1.05 -6.91 -30.00
CA LEU A 246 1.73 -5.95 -30.88
C LEU A 246 2.06 -6.58 -32.23
N PHE A 247 2.61 -7.81 -32.27
CA PHE A 247 2.79 -8.56 -33.51
C PHE A 247 1.44 -8.88 -34.16
N GLY A 248 0.42 -9.32 -33.41
CA GLY A 248 -0.92 -9.56 -33.98
C GLY A 248 -1.61 -8.30 -34.49
N LYS A 249 -1.32 -7.12 -33.93
CA LYS A 249 -1.78 -5.81 -34.45
C LYS A 249 -0.95 -5.38 -35.68
N PHE A 250 0.37 -5.58 -35.68
CA PHE A 250 1.24 -5.30 -36.82
C PHE A 250 0.94 -6.21 -38.02
N GLU A 251 0.74 -7.52 -37.81
CA GLU A 251 0.35 -8.47 -38.87
C GLU A 251 -1.02 -8.13 -39.45
N LYS A 252 -2.00 -7.71 -38.63
CA LYS A 252 -3.30 -7.21 -39.11
C LYS A 252 -3.19 -5.91 -39.90
N VAL A 253 -2.22 -5.05 -39.60
CA VAL A 253 -1.95 -3.83 -40.37
C VAL A 253 -1.27 -4.19 -41.69
N ILE A 254 -0.25 -5.05 -41.66
CA ILE A 254 0.44 -5.53 -42.87
C ILE A 254 -0.53 -6.27 -43.79
N SER A 255 -1.37 -7.18 -43.29
CA SER A 255 -2.33 -7.92 -44.12
C SER A 255 -3.37 -7.01 -44.79
N ARG A 256 -3.77 -5.90 -44.14
CA ARG A 256 -4.68 -4.90 -44.71
C ARG A 256 -4.00 -4.03 -45.77
N VAL A 257 -2.72 -3.69 -45.60
CA VAL A 257 -1.96 -2.92 -46.60
C VAL A 257 -1.65 -3.80 -47.82
N SER A 258 -1.29 -5.07 -47.62
CA SER A 258 -1.02 -6.03 -48.69
C SER A 258 -2.26 -6.40 -49.52
N SER A 259 -3.47 -6.30 -48.92
CA SER A 259 -4.73 -6.50 -49.65
C SER A 259 -5.17 -5.29 -50.50
N CYS A 260 -4.54 -4.13 -50.30
CA CYS A 260 -4.81 -2.91 -51.08
C CYS A 260 -3.82 -2.67 -52.22
N SER A 261 -2.75 -3.46 -52.34
CA SER A 261 -1.70 -3.25 -53.35
C SER A 261 -1.84 -4.08 -54.63
N PHE A 262 -2.93 -4.83 -54.82
CA PHE A 262 -3.30 -5.42 -56.11
C PHE A 262 -4.83 -5.55 -56.20
N ARG A 263 -5.51 -4.46 -56.57
CA ARG A 263 -6.78 -4.40 -57.30
C ARG A 263 -7.11 -2.97 -57.68
#